data_AF-A0ABD2NSE3-F1
#
_entry.id   AF-A0ABD2NSE3-F1
#
_cell.length_a   1.000
_cell.length_b   1.000
_cell.length_c   1.000
_cell.angle_alpha   90.00
_cell.angle_beta   90.00
_cell.angle_gamma   90.00
#
_symmetry.space_group_name_H-M   'P 1'
#
loop_
_entity.id
_entity.type
_entity.pdbx_description
1 polymer ?
#
loop_
_entity_poly.entity_id
_entity_poly.type
_entity_poly.pdbx_seq_one_letter_code
_entity_poly.pdbx_strand_id
1 'polypeptide(L)'
;MNYSAMHSMNDPTSALAGMLPFESIGLYEQPKPRFIFKMPRVVPDQKAKFESDELFRRLSRESEVRYTGCRDRGQEERQQRFQHGCREGHTEIAFAATGTNLQLVFTPPTTGYMPDECDFEKEAGK
;
A
#
# COMPACT_ATOMS: atom_id res chain seq x y z
N MET A 1 54.52 48.48 -21.79
CA MET A 1 55.91 48.46 -21.28
C MET A 1 55.88 48.14 -19.80
N ASN A 2 56.45 46.97 -19.46
CA ASN A 2 57.09 46.50 -18.23
C ASN A 2 56.79 47.12 -16.84
N TYR A 3 56.61 46.19 -15.89
CA TYR A 3 56.60 46.28 -14.43
C TYR A 3 57.80 47.00 -13.78
N SER A 4 57.55 47.65 -12.63
CA SER A 4 58.43 47.80 -11.43
C SER A 4 57.78 48.83 -10.48
N ALA A 5 57.82 48.77 -9.15
CA ALA A 5 58.68 48.06 -8.20
C ALA A 5 57.96 47.94 -6.83
N MET A 6 58.40 46.98 -6.04
CA MET A 6 58.13 46.86 -4.61
C MET A 6 58.69 48.04 -3.80
N HIS A 7 58.03 48.40 -2.70
CA HIS A 7 58.55 48.86 -1.40
C HIS A 7 57.42 48.51 -0.39
N SER A 8 57.44 47.39 0.33
CA SER A 8 58.26 47.02 1.50
C SER A 8 58.12 47.99 2.68
N MET A 9 57.40 47.51 3.71
CA MET A 9 57.58 47.70 5.17
C MET A 9 56.28 47.18 5.81
N ASN A 10 56.13 45.88 6.07
CA ASN A 10 56.60 45.16 7.25
C ASN A 10 56.39 45.95 8.55
N ASP A 11 55.23 45.77 9.18
CA ASP A 11 55.08 45.98 10.62
C ASP A 11 54.92 44.61 11.30
N PRO A 12 55.92 44.17 12.10
CA PRO A 12 55.98 42.85 12.69
C PRO A 12 55.28 42.87 14.06
N THR A 13 53.95 42.76 14.06
CA THR A 13 53.20 42.39 15.27
C THR A 13 52.23 41.25 14.98
N SER A 14 52.79 40.18 14.41
CA SER A 14 52.50 38.83 14.90
C SER A 14 52.61 38.81 16.43
N ALA A 15 51.51 39.01 17.15
CA ALA A 15 51.49 38.77 18.59
C ALA A 15 50.11 38.56 19.26
N LEU A 16 49.01 38.45 18.50
CA LEU A 16 47.70 38.07 19.06
C LEU A 16 46.96 37.20 18.03
N ALA A 17 47.40 35.98 17.68
CA ALA A 17 47.43 34.82 18.57
C ALA A 17 46.18 34.69 19.47
N GLY A 18 45.02 35.12 18.99
CA GLY A 18 43.71 34.77 19.55
C GLY A 18 43.22 33.46 18.91
N MET A 19 43.73 32.35 19.41
CA MET A 19 43.33 30.98 19.07
C MET A 19 41.80 30.87 19.03
N LEU A 20 41.24 30.52 17.86
CA LEU A 20 39.87 30.02 17.79
C LEU A 20 39.78 28.82 18.74
N PRO A 21 38.91 28.84 19.77
CA PRO A 21 38.81 27.74 20.69
C PRO A 21 38.08 26.62 19.98
N PHE A 22 38.89 25.67 19.51
CA PHE A 22 38.66 24.24 19.61
C PHE A 22 37.34 23.71 19.02
N GLU A 23 37.52 23.00 17.90
CA GLU A 23 36.61 21.98 17.41
C GLU A 23 36.16 21.05 18.55
N SER A 24 35.01 21.34 19.15
CA SER A 24 34.28 20.34 19.93
C SER A 24 33.33 19.64 18.99
N ILE A 25 33.81 18.51 18.50
CA ILE A 25 33.08 17.39 17.95
C ILE A 25 31.74 17.23 18.69
N GLY A 26 30.68 17.79 18.13
CA GLY A 26 29.29 17.43 18.40
C GLY A 26 28.86 16.29 17.49
N LEU A 27 29.70 15.26 17.33
CA LEU A 27 29.32 13.99 16.68
C LEU A 27 28.42 13.20 17.61
N TYR A 28 27.19 13.67 17.82
CA TYR A 28 26.02 12.86 18.15
C TYR A 28 24.80 13.78 18.12
N GLU A 29 24.36 14.15 16.91
CA GLU A 29 22.94 14.43 16.76
C GLU A 29 22.24 13.11 17.08
N GLN A 30 21.67 13.00 18.29
CA GLN A 30 20.86 11.84 18.65
C GLN A 30 19.83 11.67 17.53
N PRO A 31 19.80 10.52 16.84
CA PRO A 31 18.79 10.31 15.82
C PRO A 31 17.43 10.42 16.52
N LYS A 32 16.71 11.50 16.18
CA LYS A 32 15.38 11.80 16.72
C LYS A 32 14.58 10.51 16.67
N PRO A 33 14.05 10.01 17.81
CA PRO A 33 13.39 8.72 17.84
C PRO A 33 12.35 8.69 16.73
N ARG A 34 12.60 7.86 15.72
CA ARG A 34 11.60 7.62 14.69
C ARG A 34 10.56 6.77 15.38
N PHE A 35 9.57 7.42 16.00
CA PHE A 35 8.39 6.74 16.46
C PHE A 35 7.74 6.12 15.24
N ILE A 36 8.00 4.82 15.03
CA ILE A 36 7.29 4.04 14.04
C ILE A 36 5.92 3.78 14.66
N PHE A 37 5.04 4.79 14.57
CA PHE A 37 3.62 4.57 14.70
C PHE A 37 3.22 3.70 13.52
N LYS A 38 3.26 2.38 13.71
CA LYS A 38 2.66 1.46 12.74
C LYS A 38 1.16 1.74 12.75
N MET A 39 0.70 2.42 11.71
CA MET A 39 -0.71 2.68 11.53
C MET A 39 -1.45 1.33 11.48
N PRO A 40 -2.42 1.09 12.37
CA PRO A 40 -3.15 -0.18 12.38
C PRO A 40 -3.87 -0.39 11.05
N ARG A 41 -3.80 -1.62 10.51
CA ARG A 41 -4.53 -1.99 9.30
C ARG A 41 -6.04 -2.01 9.50
N VAL A 42 -6.49 -2.24 10.73
CA VAL A 42 -7.89 -2.38 11.10
C VAL A 42 -8.25 -1.41 12.20
N VAL A 43 -9.51 -1.01 12.23
CA VAL A 43 -10.05 -0.21 13.33
C VAL A 43 -10.13 -1.06 14.61
N PRO A 44 -10.08 -0.45 15.81
CA PRO A 44 -10.16 -1.18 17.07
C PRO A 44 -11.44 -2.01 17.23
N ASP A 45 -12.60 -1.42 16.90
CA ASP A 45 -13.89 -2.11 16.92
C ASP A 45 -14.38 -2.35 15.48
N GLN A 46 -13.98 -3.50 14.93
CA GLN A 46 -14.35 -3.91 13.58
C GLN A 46 -15.85 -4.23 13.47
N LYS A 47 -16.45 -4.76 14.54
CA LYS A 47 -17.86 -5.12 14.56
C LYS A 47 -18.73 -3.87 14.48
N ALA A 48 -18.46 -2.87 15.32
CA ALA A 48 -19.17 -1.61 15.28
C ALA A 48 -19.01 -0.93 13.91
N LYS A 49 -17.81 -0.93 13.31
CA LYS A 49 -17.61 -0.41 11.95
C LYS A 49 -18.45 -1.16 10.91
N PHE A 50 -18.46 -2.48 10.95
CA PHE A 50 -19.25 -3.29 10.01
C PHE A 50 -20.76 -3.01 10.13
N GLU A 51 -21.28 -2.86 11.35
CA GLU A 51 -22.71 -2.63 11.59
C GLU A 51 -23.16 -1.19 11.30
N SER A 52 -22.29 -0.21 11.57
CA SER A 52 -22.63 1.22 11.49
C SER A 52 -22.26 1.89 10.17
N ASP A 53 -21.27 1.40 9.43
CA ASP A 53 -20.85 2.02 8.16
C ASP A 53 -21.88 1.80 7.05
N GLU A 54 -22.24 2.87 6.34
CA GLU A 54 -23.25 2.84 5.27
C GLU A 54 -22.88 1.89 4.13
N LEU A 55 -21.58 1.78 3.78
CA LEU A 55 -21.13 0.91 2.71
C LEU A 55 -21.33 -0.55 3.12
N PHE A 56 -20.87 -0.95 4.31
CA PHE A 56 -21.05 -2.31 4.80
C PHE A 56 -22.53 -2.66 4.96
N ARG A 57 -23.35 -1.74 5.45
CA ARG A 57 -24.80 -1.95 5.61
C ARG A 57 -25.54 -2.12 4.27
N ARG A 58 -25.03 -1.50 3.19
CA ARG A 58 -25.56 -1.70 1.84
C ARG A 58 -25.10 -3.03 1.24
N LEU A 59 -23.83 -3.38 1.42
CA LEU A 59 -23.23 -4.62 0.89
C LEU A 59 -23.67 -5.88 1.65
N SER A 60 -24.12 -5.77 2.89
CA SER A 60 -24.56 -6.91 3.71
C SER A 60 -25.92 -7.47 3.33
N ARG A 61 -26.69 -6.77 2.49
CA ARG A 61 -27.98 -7.23 1.99
C ARG A 61 -27.79 -8.01 0.69
N GLU A 62 -28.64 -9.02 0.49
CA GLU A 62 -28.70 -9.72 -0.79
C GLU A 62 -28.96 -8.72 -1.93
N SER A 63 -28.12 -8.79 -2.95
CA SER A 63 -28.13 -7.86 -4.07
C SER A 63 -27.52 -8.49 -5.30
N GLU A 64 -27.81 -7.91 -6.46
CA GLU A 64 -27.29 -8.39 -7.73
C GLU A 64 -25.77 -8.20 -7.79
N VAL A 65 -25.07 -9.26 -8.16
CA VAL A 65 -23.62 -9.30 -8.35
C VAL A 65 -23.34 -9.71 -9.80
N ARG A 66 -22.40 -9.02 -10.45
CA ARG A 66 -22.02 -9.30 -11.85
C ARG A 66 -20.52 -9.52 -11.99
N TYR A 67 -20.16 -10.46 -12.85
CA TYR A 67 -18.77 -10.63 -13.30
C TYR A 67 -18.34 -9.42 -14.15
N THR A 68 -17.22 -8.81 -13.77
CA THR A 68 -16.72 -7.57 -14.39
C THR A 68 -15.53 -7.77 -15.31
N GLY A 69 -14.97 -8.98 -15.41
CA GLY A 69 -13.80 -9.24 -16.25
C GLY A 69 -14.09 -9.39 -17.73
N CYS A 70 -13.03 -9.22 -18.52
CA CYS A 70 -13.00 -9.40 -19.98
C CYS A 70 -14.15 -8.68 -20.70
N ARG A 71 -14.47 -7.43 -20.33
CA ARG A 71 -15.64 -6.69 -20.85
C ARG A 71 -15.57 -6.39 -22.35
N ASP A 72 -14.37 -6.41 -22.91
CA ASP A 72 -14.06 -6.27 -24.34
C ASP A 72 -14.35 -7.55 -25.15
N ARG A 73 -14.64 -8.67 -24.48
CA ARG A 73 -14.82 -9.99 -25.11
C ARG A 73 -16.28 -10.38 -25.26
N GLY A 74 -16.52 -11.32 -26.17
CA GLY A 74 -17.84 -11.93 -26.39
C GLY A 74 -18.32 -12.72 -25.17
N GLN A 75 -19.64 -12.91 -25.04
CA GLN A 75 -20.25 -13.52 -23.86
C GLN A 75 -19.74 -14.94 -23.58
N GLU A 76 -19.55 -15.75 -24.63
CA GLU A 76 -19.05 -17.13 -24.51
C GLU A 76 -17.63 -17.17 -23.93
N GLU A 77 -16.70 -16.36 -24.48
CA GLU A 77 -15.33 -16.28 -23.96
C GLU A 77 -15.33 -15.81 -22.51
N ARG A 78 -16.18 -14.83 -22.16
CA ARG A 78 -16.30 -14.35 -20.77
C ARG A 78 -16.79 -15.43 -19.80
N GLN A 79 -17.73 -16.27 -20.22
CA GLN A 79 -18.21 -17.39 -19.39
C GLN A 79 -17.09 -18.39 -19.13
N GLN A 80 -16.35 -18.78 -20.17
CA GLN A 80 -15.22 -19.71 -20.04
C GLN A 80 -14.12 -19.12 -19.13
N ARG A 81 -13.78 -17.84 -19.29
CA ARG A 81 -12.80 -17.13 -18.45
C ARG A 81 -13.23 -17.05 -17.00
N PHE A 82 -14.50 -16.75 -16.74
CA PHE A 82 -15.04 -16.72 -15.38
C PHE A 82 -14.94 -18.10 -14.72
N GLN A 83 -15.41 -19.15 -15.38
CA GLN A 83 -15.33 -20.52 -14.86
C GLN A 83 -13.88 -20.95 -14.61
N HIS A 84 -12.97 -20.60 -15.52
CA HIS A 84 -11.54 -20.88 -15.35
C HIS A 84 -10.97 -20.14 -14.14
N GLY A 85 -11.23 -18.84 -13.99
CA GLY A 85 -10.77 -18.06 -12.84
C GLY A 85 -11.27 -18.63 -11.52
N CYS A 86 -12.55 -19.01 -11.43
CA CYS A 86 -13.10 -19.66 -10.24
C CYS A 86 -12.37 -20.96 -9.89
N ARG A 87 -11.99 -21.78 -10.89
CA ARG A 87 -11.19 -23.00 -10.70
C ARG A 87 -9.73 -22.72 -10.33
N GLU A 88 -9.18 -21.61 -10.82
CA GLU A 88 -7.85 -21.10 -10.43
C GLU A 88 -7.84 -20.40 -9.06
N GLY A 89 -9.00 -20.21 -8.45
CA GLY A 89 -9.14 -19.63 -7.12
C GLY A 89 -9.20 -18.10 -7.09
N HIS A 90 -9.65 -17.44 -8.15
CA HIS A 90 -9.84 -15.99 -8.13
C HIS A 90 -10.87 -15.50 -9.15
N THR A 91 -11.58 -14.42 -8.81
CA THR A 91 -12.49 -13.78 -9.76
C THR A 91 -12.71 -12.32 -9.41
N GLU A 92 -13.29 -11.56 -10.32
CA GLU A 92 -13.64 -10.15 -10.11
C GLU A 92 -15.13 -9.93 -10.34
N ILE A 93 -15.76 -9.29 -9.37
CA ILE A 93 -17.19 -9.04 -9.37
C ILE A 93 -17.50 -7.60 -8.98
N ALA A 94 -18.69 -7.14 -9.32
CA ALA A 94 -19.24 -5.90 -8.78
C ALA A 94 -20.64 -6.11 -8.22
N PHE A 95 -20.89 -5.44 -7.10
CA PHE A 95 -22.23 -5.23 -6.57
C PHE A 95 -22.94 -4.17 -7.41
N ALA A 96 -24.01 -4.55 -8.10
CA ALA A 96 -24.72 -3.64 -9.00
C ALA A 96 -25.35 -2.45 -8.26
N ALA A 97 -25.79 -2.66 -7.01
CA ALA A 97 -26.45 -1.64 -6.20
C ALA A 97 -25.52 -0.48 -5.78
N THR A 98 -24.24 -0.76 -5.55
CA THR A 98 -23.26 0.23 -5.07
C THR A 98 -22.18 0.57 -6.09
N GLY A 99 -22.05 -0.22 -7.16
CA GLY A 99 -20.92 -0.14 -8.09
C GLY A 99 -19.59 -0.57 -7.46
N THR A 100 -19.61 -1.21 -6.30
CA THR A 100 -18.39 -1.65 -5.60
C THR A 100 -17.82 -2.88 -6.29
N ASN A 101 -16.59 -2.78 -6.78
CA ASN A 101 -15.86 -3.90 -7.38
C ASN A 101 -15.00 -4.59 -6.31
N LEU A 102 -15.02 -5.92 -6.30
CA LEU A 102 -14.17 -6.74 -5.44
C LEU A 102 -13.44 -7.78 -6.28
N GLN A 103 -12.16 -7.94 -6.01
CA GLN A 103 -11.41 -9.12 -6.40
C GLN A 103 -11.52 -10.13 -5.28
N LEU A 104 -12.07 -11.29 -5.59
CA LEU A 104 -12.16 -12.42 -4.68
C LEU A 104 -10.99 -13.36 -4.95
N VAL A 105 -10.44 -13.89 -3.86
CA VAL A 105 -9.42 -14.94 -3.89
C VAL A 105 -9.97 -16.07 -3.04
N PHE A 106 -10.05 -17.25 -3.65
CA PHE A 106 -10.50 -18.48 -3.02
C PHE A 106 -9.28 -19.28 -2.61
N THR A 107 -9.22 -19.72 -1.36
CA THR A 107 -8.11 -20.51 -0.88
C THR A 107 -8.20 -21.92 -1.47
N PRO A 108 -7.17 -22.42 -2.17
CA PRO A 108 -7.17 -23.82 -2.59
C PRO A 108 -7.23 -24.72 -1.35
N PRO A 109 -7.89 -25.89 -1.41
CA PRO A 109 -7.97 -26.81 -0.29
C PRO A 109 -6.56 -27.31 0.08
N THR A 110 -5.94 -26.66 1.06
CA THR A 110 -4.57 -26.96 1.53
C THR A 110 -4.52 -28.22 2.40
N THR A 111 -5.68 -28.67 2.90
CA THR A 111 -5.85 -29.89 3.68
C THR A 111 -7.27 -30.38 3.43
N GLY A 112 -7.47 -31.69 3.27
CA GLY A 112 -8.79 -32.30 2.95
C GLY A 112 -9.89 -32.13 4.01
N TYR A 113 -9.71 -31.21 4.96
CA TYR A 113 -10.67 -30.80 5.98
C TYR A 113 -11.35 -29.46 5.68
N MET A 114 -10.81 -28.65 4.75
CA MET A 114 -11.44 -27.40 4.34
C MET A 114 -12.41 -27.68 3.19
N PRO A 115 -13.70 -27.30 3.32
CA PRO A 115 -14.64 -27.41 2.21
C PRO A 115 -14.19 -26.52 1.05
N ASP A 116 -14.48 -26.94 -0.18
CA ASP A 116 -14.21 -26.12 -1.36
C ASP A 116 -14.95 -24.78 -1.26
N GLU A 117 -14.21 -23.69 -1.42
CA GLU A 117 -14.79 -22.34 -1.43
C GLU A 117 -15.57 -22.06 -2.74
N CYS A 118 -15.30 -22.84 -3.79
CA CYS A 118 -16.01 -22.85 -5.07
C CYS A 118 -16.72 -24.20 -5.29
N ASP A 119 -18.03 -24.24 -5.08
CA ASP A 119 -18.85 -25.45 -5.27
C ASP A 119 -19.62 -25.38 -6.59
N PHE A 120 -19.19 -26.19 -7.57
CA PHE A 120 -19.79 -26.27 -8.91
C PHE A 120 -20.92 -27.30 -9.02
N GLU A 121 -21.12 -28.14 -8.00
CA GLU A 121 -22.11 -29.23 -8.02
C GLU A 121 -23.37 -28.90 -7.20
N LYS A 122 -23.31 -27.85 -6.38
CA LYS A 122 -24.41 -27.40 -5.52
C LYS A 122 -25.70 -27.07 -6.29
N GLU A 123 -25.60 -26.35 -7.40
CA GLU A 123 -26.75 -25.92 -8.19
C GLU A 123 -26.39 -25.88 -9.68
N ALA A 124 -27.09 -26.69 -10.49
CA ALA A 124 -26.81 -26.78 -11.92
C ALA A 124 -27.02 -25.43 -12.62
N GLY A 125 -25.99 -24.98 -13.34
CA GLY A 125 -26.00 -23.70 -14.06
C GLY A 125 -25.54 -22.50 -13.22
N LYS A 126 -25.04 -22.72 -12.00
CA LYS A 126 -24.37 -21.71 -11.17
C LYS A 126 -22.96 -22.11 -10.78
#